data_AF-A0A314L645-F1
#
_entry.id   AF-A0A314L645-F1
#
_cell.length_a   1.000
_cell.length_b   1.000
_cell.length_c   1.000
_cell.angle_alpha   90.00
_cell.angle_beta   90.00
_cell.angle_gamma   90.00
#
_symmetry.space_group_name_H-M   'P 1'
#
loop_
_entity.id
_entity.type
_entity.pdbx_description
1 polymer ?
#
loop_
_entity_poly.entity_id
_entity_poly.type
_entity_poly.pdbx_seq_one_letter_code
_entity_poly.pdbx_strand_id
1 'polypeptide(L)'
;HWVLVIFDIADMQLYAYDSMVSSHNHHVVESCVENFSVIIPLYLSCTGFYGKRKDINFMNTKAYIGKPVTDPLNIQWMVAEIPQQKEGDCGVFVAAFAEYVSLGDLSIPAEDLSDIDQHRRRYGALPWDYATKKQEDGSISESE
;
A
#
# COMPACT_ATOMS: atom_id res chain seq x y z
N HIS A 1 -6.16 9.74 -10.90
CA HIS A 1 -6.76 9.13 -9.71
C HIS A 1 -5.83 8.01 -9.27
N TRP A 2 -5.43 8.02 -8.01
CA TRP A 2 -4.46 7.09 -7.42
C TRP A 2 -5.11 6.32 -6.29
N VAL A 3 -4.78 5.03 -6.20
CA VAL A 3 -5.25 4.08 -5.18
C VAL A 3 -4.02 3.30 -4.73
N LEU A 4 -3.96 2.97 -3.44
CA LEU A 4 -2.90 2.12 -2.90
C LEU A 4 -3.50 0.83 -2.35
N VAL A 5 -2.90 -0.29 -2.73
CA VAL A 5 -3.22 -1.61 -2.18
C VAL A 5 -1.94 -2.18 -1.58
N ILE A 6 -1.97 -2.48 -0.28
CA ILE A 6 -0.88 -3.10 0.44
C ILE A 6 -1.22 -4.57 0.62
N PHE A 7 -0.32 -5.45 0.16
CA PHE A 7 -0.43 -6.86 0.44
C PHE A 7 0.39 -7.24 1.68
N ASP A 8 -0.31 -7.52 2.78
CA ASP A 8 0.29 -8.12 3.95
C ASP A 8 0.39 -9.63 3.76
N ILE A 9 1.62 -10.09 3.54
CA ILE A 9 1.95 -11.50 3.36
C ILE A 9 1.82 -12.26 4.69
N ALA A 10 2.10 -11.64 5.83
CA ALA A 10 2.02 -12.34 7.12
C ALA A 10 0.57 -12.71 7.45
N ASP A 11 -0.37 -11.80 7.17
CA ASP A 11 -1.80 -11.98 7.43
C ASP A 11 -2.61 -12.46 6.22
N MET A 12 -1.98 -12.56 5.04
CA MET A 12 -2.63 -12.94 3.77
C MET A 12 -3.83 -12.03 3.46
N GLN A 13 -3.63 -10.72 3.56
CA GLN A 13 -4.69 -9.72 3.46
C GLN A 13 -4.26 -8.50 2.63
N LEU A 14 -5.21 -7.95 1.87
CA LEU A 14 -5.06 -6.67 1.18
C LEU A 14 -5.65 -5.53 2.02
N TYR A 15 -4.89 -4.47 2.19
CA TYR A 15 -5.38 -3.18 2.70
C TYR A 15 -5.48 -2.21 1.53
N ALA A 16 -6.70 -1.82 1.18
CA ALA A 16 -6.97 -0.96 0.04
C ALA A 16 -7.39 0.43 0.51
N TYR A 17 -6.75 1.46 -0.04
CA TYR A 17 -7.08 2.84 0.24
C TYR A 17 -7.33 3.61 -1.06
N ASP A 18 -8.60 4.01 -1.20
CA ASP A 18 -9.08 4.98 -2.16
C ASP A 18 -9.55 6.22 -1.38
N SER A 19 -8.80 7.31 -1.46
CA SER A 19 -9.16 8.58 -0.82
C SER A 19 -10.47 9.19 -1.32
N MET A 20 -10.99 8.74 -2.46
CA MET A 20 -12.22 9.22 -3.09
C MET A 20 -13.33 8.15 -3.04
N VAL A 21 -13.39 7.37 -1.96
CA VAL A 21 -14.37 6.28 -1.76
C VAL A 21 -15.83 6.71 -1.98
N SER A 22 -16.15 7.97 -1.68
CA SER A 22 -17.50 8.52 -1.86
C SER A 22 -17.82 8.93 -3.31
N SER A 23 -16.88 8.78 -4.24
CA SER A 23 -17.09 9.11 -5.64
C SER A 23 -17.99 8.07 -6.32
N HIS A 24 -18.77 8.48 -7.32
CA HIS A 24 -19.64 7.56 -8.08
C HIS A 24 -18.85 6.43 -8.77
N ASN A 25 -17.55 6.62 -9.01
CA ASN A 25 -16.71 5.66 -9.72
C ASN A 25 -16.01 4.66 -8.79
N HIS A 26 -16.25 4.71 -7.47
CA HIS A 26 -15.61 3.80 -6.52
C HIS A 26 -15.85 2.32 -6.85
N HIS A 27 -17.04 1.97 -7.35
CA HIS A 27 -17.35 0.60 -7.79
C HIS A 27 -16.39 0.05 -8.87
N VAL A 28 -15.80 0.93 -9.70
CA VAL A 28 -14.78 0.53 -10.69
C VAL A 28 -13.46 0.20 -10.00
N VAL A 29 -13.11 0.96 -8.97
CA VAL A 29 -11.94 0.71 -8.12
C VAL A 29 -12.14 -0.59 -7.35
N GLU A 30 -13.30 -0.80 -6.73
CA GLU A 30 -13.65 -2.04 -6.03
C GLU A 30 -13.47 -3.26 -6.92
N SER A 31 -14.10 -3.27 -8.09
CA SER A 31 -13.99 -4.37 -9.05
C SER A 31 -12.54 -4.61 -9.50
N CYS A 32 -11.74 -3.55 -9.65
CA CYS A 32 -10.32 -3.67 -9.96
C CYS A 32 -9.53 -4.35 -8.83
N VAL A 33 -9.72 -3.91 -7.58
CA VAL A 33 -9.04 -4.48 -6.41
C VAL A 33 -9.48 -5.92 -6.13
N GLU A 34 -10.76 -6.24 -6.34
CA GLU A 34 -11.28 -7.61 -6.25
C GLU A 34 -10.55 -8.56 -7.20
N ASN A 35 -10.28 -8.15 -8.45
CA ASN A 35 -9.50 -8.96 -9.38
C ASN A 35 -8.06 -9.21 -8.86
N PHE A 36 -7.46 -8.20 -8.20
CA PHE A 36 -6.14 -8.35 -7.60
C PHE A 36 -6.12 -9.31 -6.43
N SER A 37 -7.19 -9.35 -5.61
CA SER A 37 -7.31 -10.30 -4.50
C SER A 37 -7.25 -11.77 -4.94
N VAL A 38 -7.64 -12.05 -6.19
CA VAL A 38 -7.59 -13.38 -6.80
C VAL A 38 -6.28 -13.62 -7.52
N ILE A 39 -5.81 -12.66 -8.33
CA ILE A 39 -4.65 -12.90 -9.22
C ILE A 39 -3.32 -12.92 -8.45
N ILE A 40 -3.17 -12.11 -7.40
CA ILE A 40 -1.94 -12.04 -6.60
C ILE A 40 -1.58 -13.41 -5.99
N PRO A 41 -2.44 -14.08 -5.20
CA PRO A 41 -2.08 -15.36 -4.59
C PRO A 41 -1.81 -16.45 -5.64
N LEU A 42 -2.56 -16.47 -6.75
CA LEU A 42 -2.32 -17.38 -7.87
C LEU A 42 -0.96 -17.14 -8.54
N TYR A 43 -0.63 -15.88 -8.83
CA TYR A 43 0.64 -15.51 -9.44
C TYR A 43 1.84 -15.88 -8.55
N LEU A 44 1.75 -15.61 -7.25
CA LEU A 44 2.79 -15.97 -6.29
C LEU A 44 2.96 -17.50 -6.19
N SER A 45 1.87 -18.25 -6.22
CA SER A 45 1.93 -19.72 -6.27
C SER A 45 2.64 -20.21 -7.55
N CYS A 46 2.22 -19.70 -8.73
CA CYS A 46 2.79 -20.07 -10.03
C CYS A 46 4.29 -19.77 -10.17
N THR A 47 4.77 -18.69 -9.55
CA THR A 47 6.20 -18.32 -9.56
C THR A 47 7.04 -19.09 -8.53
N GLY A 48 6.40 -19.98 -7.76
CA GLY A 48 7.02 -20.75 -6.68
C GLY A 48 7.46 -19.86 -5.52
N PHE A 49 6.85 -18.68 -5.35
CA PHE A 49 7.23 -17.69 -4.34
C PHE A 49 7.25 -18.30 -2.94
N TYR A 50 6.15 -18.93 -2.51
CA TYR A 50 6.03 -19.51 -1.18
C TYR A 50 7.04 -20.64 -0.92
N GLY A 51 7.42 -21.40 -1.95
CA GLY A 51 8.47 -22.43 -1.83
C GLY A 51 9.87 -21.85 -1.62
N LYS A 52 10.10 -20.59 -1.99
CA LYS A 52 11.38 -19.87 -1.80
C LYS A 52 11.44 -19.13 -0.46
N ARG A 53 10.30 -18.91 0.21
CA ARG A 53 10.19 -18.15 1.47
C ARG A 53 10.39 -19.04 2.68
N LYS A 54 11.65 -19.20 3.10
CA LYS A 54 12.02 -19.96 4.32
C LYS A 54 11.66 -19.23 5.62
N ASP A 55 11.39 -17.94 5.52
CA ASP A 55 11.03 -17.03 6.60
C ASP A 55 9.55 -17.11 6.99
N ILE A 56 8.69 -17.74 6.16
CA ILE A 56 7.27 -17.93 6.48
C ILE A 56 7.07 -19.25 7.23
N ASN A 57 6.51 -19.19 8.43
CA ASN A 57 6.14 -20.37 9.21
C ASN A 57 4.72 -20.87 8.87
N PHE A 58 4.60 -21.58 7.76
CA PHE A 58 3.30 -22.09 7.27
C PHE A 58 2.53 -22.95 8.27
N MET A 59 3.23 -23.63 9.20
CA MET A 59 2.59 -24.55 10.15
C MET A 59 2.03 -23.84 11.39
N ASN A 60 2.57 -22.67 11.75
CA ASN A 60 2.19 -21.96 12.98
C ASN A 60 1.59 -20.58 12.73
N THR A 61 1.68 -20.03 11.52
CA THR A 61 1.06 -18.74 11.19
C THR A 61 -0.42 -18.93 10.86
N LYS A 62 -1.30 -18.32 11.66
CA LYS A 62 -2.77 -18.46 11.57
C LYS A 62 -3.32 -18.23 10.16
N ALA A 63 -2.76 -17.29 9.40
CA ALA A 63 -3.19 -16.98 8.05
C ALA A 63 -2.97 -18.15 7.05
N TYR A 64 -2.04 -19.04 7.34
CA TYR A 64 -1.63 -20.15 6.46
C TYR A 64 -2.17 -21.51 6.91
N ILE A 65 -2.54 -21.66 8.19
CA ILE A 65 -3.02 -22.94 8.73
C ILE A 65 -4.36 -23.30 8.09
N GLY A 66 -4.38 -24.46 7.40
CA GLY A 66 -5.60 -25.02 6.81
C GLY A 66 -6.16 -24.22 5.64
N LYS A 67 -5.41 -23.24 5.11
CA LYS A 67 -5.80 -22.40 3.97
C LYS A 67 -4.81 -22.54 2.82
N PRO A 68 -5.26 -22.88 1.61
CA PRO A 68 -4.43 -22.78 0.42
C PRO A 68 -3.87 -21.37 0.23
N VAL A 69 -2.58 -21.26 -0.09
CA VAL A 69 -1.93 -19.98 -0.43
C VAL A 69 -2.44 -19.35 -1.73
N THR A 70 -3.32 -20.07 -2.44
CA THR A 70 -4.00 -19.66 -3.67
C THR A 70 -5.41 -19.13 -3.43
N ASP A 71 -5.92 -19.23 -2.21
CA ASP A 71 -7.24 -18.70 -1.88
C ASP A 71 -7.27 -17.18 -2.11
N PRO A 72 -8.42 -16.62 -2.56
CA PRO A 72 -8.57 -15.18 -2.66
C PRO A 72 -8.27 -14.48 -1.33
N LEU A 73 -7.55 -13.36 -1.42
CA LEU A 73 -7.20 -12.56 -0.26
C LEU A 73 -8.42 -11.79 0.25
N ASN A 74 -8.52 -11.63 1.57
CA ASN A 74 -9.47 -10.68 2.13
C ASN A 74 -9.05 -9.26 1.75
N ILE A 75 -10.02 -8.37 1.57
CA ILE A 75 -9.78 -6.93 1.33
C ILE A 75 -10.36 -6.15 2.50
N GLN A 76 -9.52 -5.33 3.15
CA GLN A 76 -9.96 -4.30 4.09
C GLN A 76 -9.83 -2.93 3.43
N TRP A 77 -10.96 -2.23 3.32
CA TRP A 77 -10.99 -0.86 2.85
C TRP A 77 -10.72 0.10 4.01
N MET A 78 -9.67 0.91 3.86
CA MET A 78 -9.16 1.82 4.89
C MET A 78 -9.97 3.13 4.93
N VAL A 79 -11.28 3.02 5.21
CA VAL A 79 -12.22 4.15 5.15
C VAL A 79 -12.31 4.90 6.48
N ALA A 80 -12.23 4.18 7.60
CA ALA A 80 -12.38 4.76 8.93
C ALA A 80 -11.03 5.15 9.54
N GLU A 81 -9.97 4.45 9.14
CA GLU A 81 -8.62 4.55 9.66
C GLU A 81 -7.84 5.71 9.05
N ILE A 82 -8.26 6.18 7.87
CA ILE A 82 -7.55 7.19 7.08
C ILE A 82 -8.53 8.24 6.56
N PRO A 83 -8.21 9.55 6.70
CA PRO A 83 -9.03 10.64 6.19
C PRO A 83 -9.38 10.50 4.71
N GLN A 84 -10.63 10.78 4.38
CA GLN A 84 -11.10 10.78 3.00
C GLN A 84 -10.95 12.16 2.38
N GLN A 85 -10.59 12.19 1.10
CA GLN A 85 -10.42 13.40 0.33
C GLN A 85 -11.78 14.05 0.07
N LYS A 86 -11.93 15.31 0.51
CA LYS A 86 -13.06 16.18 0.12
C LYS A 86 -12.73 17.00 -1.12
N GLU A 87 -11.53 17.58 -1.13
CA GLU A 87 -10.96 18.39 -2.21
C GLU A 87 -9.44 18.12 -2.28
N GLY A 88 -8.80 18.41 -3.41
CA GLY A 88 -7.34 18.29 -3.56
C GLY A 88 -6.87 17.18 -4.50
N ASP A 89 -5.67 16.65 -4.26
CA ASP A 89 -5.04 15.62 -5.10
C ASP A 89 -4.93 14.30 -4.33
N CYS A 90 -5.56 13.25 -4.87
CA CYS A 90 -5.50 11.87 -4.39
C CYS A 90 -4.07 11.35 -4.19
N GLY A 91 -3.10 11.89 -4.95
CA GLY A 91 -1.69 11.52 -4.81
C GLY A 91 -1.11 11.86 -3.45
N VAL A 92 -1.53 12.97 -2.82
CA VAL A 92 -1.01 13.36 -1.49
C VAL A 92 -1.51 12.40 -0.40
N PHE A 93 -2.78 12.02 -0.48
CA PHE A 93 -3.38 11.07 0.45
C PHE A 93 -2.76 9.67 0.32
N VAL A 94 -2.57 9.21 -0.93
CA VAL A 94 -1.90 7.93 -1.20
C VAL A 94 -0.45 7.94 -0.74
N ALA A 95 0.28 9.04 -0.97
CA ALA A 95 1.66 9.17 -0.50
C ALA A 95 1.76 9.15 1.02
N ALA A 96 0.84 9.82 1.72
CA ALA A 96 0.77 9.76 3.18
C ALA A 96 0.47 8.36 3.69
N PHE A 97 -0.48 7.64 3.07
CA PHE A 97 -0.73 6.24 3.45
C PHE A 97 0.50 5.37 3.24
N ALA A 98 1.22 5.52 2.13
CA ALA A 98 2.47 4.81 1.89
C ALA A 98 3.53 5.10 2.96
N GLU A 99 3.65 6.36 3.42
CA GLU A 99 4.58 6.73 4.48
C GLU A 99 4.23 6.07 5.82
N TYR A 100 2.98 6.17 6.28
CA TYR A 100 2.57 5.59 7.56
C TYR A 100 2.69 4.07 7.56
N VAL A 101 2.30 3.41 6.47
CA VAL A 101 2.45 1.94 6.34
C VAL A 101 3.91 1.53 6.38
N SER A 102 4.81 2.34 5.79
CA SER A 102 6.25 2.07 5.85
C SER A 102 6.81 2.17 7.27
N LEU A 103 6.14 2.90 8.17
CA LEU A 103 6.44 2.98 9.60
C LEU A 103 5.73 1.89 10.42
N GLY A 104 4.87 1.08 9.79
CA GLY A 104 4.09 0.02 10.43
C GLY A 104 2.68 0.43 10.85
N ASP A 105 2.24 1.64 10.49
CA ASP A 105 0.93 2.17 10.88
C ASP A 105 -0.09 2.09 9.73
N LEU A 106 -1.22 1.46 10.00
CA LEU A 106 -2.35 1.33 9.08
C LEU A 106 -3.42 2.41 9.30
N SER A 107 -3.14 3.43 10.11
CA SER A 107 -4.04 4.55 10.36
C SER A 107 -3.30 5.88 10.30
N ILE A 108 -4.05 6.94 9.96
CA ILE A 108 -3.52 8.30 9.92
C ILE A 108 -4.47 9.21 10.71
N PRO A 109 -3.98 9.92 11.73
CA PRO A 109 -4.77 10.93 12.42
C PRO A 109 -5.28 12.02 11.46
N ALA A 110 -6.50 12.51 11.67
CA ALA A 110 -7.11 13.48 10.75
C ALA A 110 -6.39 14.84 10.75
N GLU A 111 -5.84 15.21 11.90
CA GLU A 111 -4.99 16.38 12.10
C GLU A 111 -3.74 16.35 11.21
N ASP A 112 -3.17 15.17 10.96
CA ASP A 112 -1.96 15.01 10.17
C ASP A 112 -2.22 15.28 8.69
N LEU A 113 -3.46 15.09 8.20
CA LEU A 113 -3.85 15.42 6.82
C LEU A 113 -4.66 16.73 6.71
N SER A 114 -4.60 17.59 7.72
CA SER A 114 -5.33 18.86 7.72
C SER A 114 -4.73 19.92 6.77
N ASP A 115 -3.40 19.93 6.59
CA ASP A 115 -2.68 20.81 5.65
C ASP A 115 -2.11 20.02 4.47
N ILE A 116 -2.97 19.77 3.46
CA ILE A 116 -2.62 19.05 2.24
C ILE A 116 -1.55 19.78 1.42
N ASP A 117 -1.51 21.12 1.48
CA ASP A 117 -0.52 21.89 0.73
C ASP A 117 0.88 21.80 1.34
N GLN A 118 0.98 21.72 2.67
CA GLN A 118 2.24 21.41 3.35
C GLN A 118 2.74 20.02 2.95
N HIS A 119 1.87 19.01 2.93
CA HIS A 119 2.23 17.67 2.49
C HIS A 119 2.69 17.65 1.04
N ARG A 120 1.97 18.33 0.13
CA ARG A 120 2.37 18.45 -1.28
C ARG A 120 3.77 19.07 -1.41
N ARG A 121 4.06 20.15 -0.68
CA ARG A 121 5.38 20.78 -0.68
C ARG A 121 6.46 19.84 -0.15
N ARG A 122 6.19 19.12 0.95
CA ARG A 122 7.12 18.16 1.54
C ARG A 122 7.43 17.03 0.56
N TYR A 123 6.41 16.35 0.03
CA TYR A 123 6.59 15.26 -0.92
C TYR A 123 7.22 15.72 -2.24
N GLY A 124 6.99 16.96 -2.66
CA GLY A 124 7.69 17.55 -3.81
C GLY A 124 9.16 17.87 -3.55
N ALA A 125 9.52 18.23 -2.31
CA ALA A 125 10.88 18.59 -1.93
C ALA A 125 11.77 17.37 -1.63
N LEU A 126 11.20 16.28 -1.11
CA LEU A 126 11.95 15.07 -0.72
C LEU A 126 12.81 14.48 -1.87
N PRO A 127 12.31 14.32 -3.10
CA PRO A 127 13.13 13.82 -4.21
C PRO A 127 14.31 14.74 -4.54
N TRP A 128 14.11 16.06 -4.47
CA TRP A 128 15.17 17.04 -4.71
C TRP A 128 16.26 16.97 -3.63
N ASP A 129 15.86 16.94 -2.36
CA ASP A 129 16.79 16.83 -1.23
C ASP A 129 17.59 15.52 -1.30
N TYR A 130 16.93 14.40 -1.59
CA TYR A 130 17.58 13.11 -1.78
C TYR A 130 18.59 13.14 -2.95
N ALA A 131 18.19 13.66 -4.11
CA ALA A 131 19.07 13.76 -5.27
C ALA A 131 20.29 14.65 -5.02
N THR A 132 20.10 15.75 -4.28
CA THR A 132 21.18 16.68 -3.90
C THR A 132 22.20 16.00 -2.99
N LYS A 133 21.74 15.36 -1.90
CA LYS A 133 22.61 14.60 -0.98
C LYS A 133 23.36 13.49 -1.69
N LYS A 134 22.69 12.75 -2.57
CA LYS A 134 23.30 11.68 -3.36
C LYS A 134 24.45 12.19 -4.25
N GLN A 135 24.32 13.38 -4.83
CA GLN A 135 25.39 14.01 -5.61
C GLN A 135 26.57 14.46 -4.74
N GLU A 136 26.29 15.06 -3.58
CA GLU A 136 27.32 15.52 -2.64
C GLU A 136 28.13 14.36 -2.05
N ASP A 137 27.46 13.25 -1.72
CA ASP A 137 28.08 12.07 -1.11
C ASP A 137 28.86 11.20 -2.13
N GLY A 138 28.81 11.54 -3.43
CA GLY A 138 29.44 10.75 -4.49
C GLY A 138 28.89 9.32 -4.60
N SER A 139 27.69 9.08 -4.07
CA SER A 139 27.10 7.75 -3.99
C SER A 139 26.47 7.36 -5.34
N ILE A 140 27.06 6.34 -5.96
CA ILE A 140 26.53 5.70 -7.17
C ILE A 140 25.43 4.75 -6.70
N SER A 141 24.19 4.84 -7.22
CA SER A 141 23.22 3.79 -6.88
C SER A 141 23.63 2.48 -7.52
N GLU A 142 23.22 1.39 -6.89
CA GLU A 142 23.19 0.10 -7.56
C GLU A 142 22.39 0.22 -8.87
N SER A 143 22.90 -0.40 -9.92
CA SER A 143 22.22 -0.44 -11.22
C SER A 143 20.91 -1.20 -11.09
N GLU A 144 19.90 -0.75 -11.83
CA GLU A 144 18.64 -1.50 -12.05
C GLU A 144 18.87 -2.91 -12.60
#